data_AF-C4KFV5-F1
#
_entry.id   AF-C4KFV5-F1
#
_cell.length_a   1.000
_cell.length_b   1.000
_cell.length_c   1.000
_cell.angle_alpha   90.00
_cell.angle_beta   90.00
_cell.angle_gamma   90.00
#
_symmetry.space_group_name_H-M   'P 1'
#
loop_
_entity.id
_entity.type
_entity.pdbx_description
1 polymer ?
#
loop_
_entity_poly.entity_id
_entity_poly.type
_entity_poly.pdbx_seq_one_letter_code
_entity_poly.pdbx_strand_id
1 'polypeptide(L)' 'MILKGNLTLDESLKQKIKDKMRQELGPYFIPDCIIQVPDIPLTLNFKKLEVPVKKILMGGILIKQ' A
#
# COMPACT_ATOMS: atom_id res chain seq x y z
N MET A 1 -7.05 0.43 4.36
CA MET A 1 -7.48 1.82 4.59
C MET A 1 -7.51 2.50 3.22
N ILE A 2 -8.66 2.98 2.78
CA ILE A 2 -8.80 3.67 1.47
C ILE A 2 -9.03 5.14 1.80
N LEU A 3 -8.19 6.04 1.28
CA LEU A 3 -8.45 7.47 1.40
C LEU A 3 -9.62 7.83 0.49
N LYS A 4 -10.69 8.41 1.06
CA LYS A 4 -11.82 8.95 0.29
C LYS A 4 -11.61 10.45 0.07
N GLY A 5 -11.71 10.88 -1.19
CA GLY A 5 -11.58 12.28 -1.58
C GLY A 5 -10.13 12.74 -1.68
N ASN A 6 -9.94 13.95 -2.23
CA ASN A 6 -8.70 14.67 -2.61
C ASN A 6 -7.64 14.88 -1.49
N LEU A 7 -7.49 13.89 -0.60
CA LEU A 7 -6.57 13.89 0.52
C LEU A 7 -5.21 13.40 0.04
N THR A 8 -4.24 14.30 0.07
CA THR A 8 -2.84 13.98 -0.16
C THR A 8 -2.26 13.30 1.08
N LEU A 9 -1.38 12.33 0.89
CA LEU A 9 -0.71 11.60 1.96
C LEU A 9 0.32 12.51 2.63
N ASP A 10 -0.15 13.27 3.62
CA ASP A 10 0.68 14.16 4.44
C ASP A 10 1.54 13.39 5.45
N GLU A 11 2.66 13.97 5.88
CA GLU A 11 3.55 13.37 6.88
C GLU A 11 2.85 13.13 8.22
N SER A 12 1.95 14.02 8.64
CA SER A 12 1.12 13.85 9.83
C SER A 12 0.23 12.62 9.72
N LEU A 13 -0.33 12.37 8.53
CA LEU A 13 -1.17 11.20 8.26
C LEU A 13 -0.34 9.91 8.28
N LYS A 14 0.87 9.94 7.70
CA LYS A 14 1.81 8.80 7.75
C LYS A 14 2.16 8.45 9.19
N GLN A 15 2.45 9.43 10.05
CA GLN A 15 2.75 9.19 11.46
C GLN A 15 1.55 8.58 12.20
N LYS A 16 0.34 9.11 12.00
CA LYS A 16 -0.88 8.53 12.59
C LYS A 16 -1.08 7.06 12.18
N ILE A 17 -0.83 6.71 10.92
CA ILE A 17 -0.94 5.32 10.44
C ILE A 17 0.09 4.44 11.13
N LYS A 18 1.36 4.89 11.21
CA LYS A 18 2.43 4.13 11.88
C LYS A 18 2.16 3.92 13.36
N ASP A 19 1.72 4.96 14.08
CA ASP A 19 1.40 4.88 15.50
C ASP A 19 0.24 3.93 15.77
N LYS A 20 -0.83 4.05 14.96
CA LYS A 20 -1.98 3.15 15.06
C LYS A 20 -1.63 1.69 14.78
N MET A 21 -0.81 1.41 13.76
CA MET A 21 -0.33 0.05 13.49
C MET A 21 0.57 -0.47 14.62
N ARG A 22 1.42 0.38 15.21
CA ARG A 22 2.24 0.01 16.36
C ARG A 22 1.40 -0.39 17.56
N GLN A 23 0.30 0.32 17.82
CA GLN A 23 -0.62 0.00 18.92
C GLN A 23 -1.46 -1.25 18.66
N GLU A 24 -1.99 -1.44 17.45
CA GLU A 24 -2.91 -2.54 17.15
C GLU A 24 -2.20 -3.86 16.78
N LEU A 25 -1.06 -3.80 16.07
CA LEU A 25 -0.37 -4.97 15.51
C LEU A 25 1.02 -5.21 16.14
N GLY A 26 1.59 -4.18 16.79
CA GLY A 26 2.92 -4.22 17.37
C GLY A 26 4.02 -3.67 16.46
N PRO A 27 5.24 -3.46 17.01
CA PRO A 27 6.32 -2.73 16.34
C PRO A 27 6.89 -3.43 15.09
N TYR A 28 6.71 -4.75 14.95
CA TYR A 28 7.20 -5.52 13.80
C TYR A 28 6.36 -5.36 12.54
N PHE A 29 5.15 -4.80 12.64
CA PHE A 29 4.22 -4.65 11.51
C PHE A 29 4.22 -3.24 10.92
N ILE A 30 5.14 -2.37 11.36
CA ILE A 30 5.26 -1.01 10.86
C ILE A 30 5.91 -1.05 9.47
N PRO A 31 5.25 -0.52 8.42
CA PRO A 31 5.82 -0.50 7.08
C PRO A 31 6.97 0.50 6.99
N ASP A 32 8.01 0.12 6.23
CA ASP A 32 9.17 0.97 5.98
C ASP A 32 8.77 2.20 5.12
N CYS A 33 8.02 1.94 4.04
CA CYS A 33 7.50 2.96 3.13
C CYS A 33 5.97 2.96 3.05
N ILE A 34 5.37 4.16 3.08
CA ILE A 34 3.94 4.41 2.83
C ILE A 34 3.87 5.35 1.61
N ILE A 35 3.40 4.81 0.49
CA ILE A 35 3.36 5.49 -0.80
C ILE A 35 1.89 5.73 -1.16
N GLN A 36 1.56 6.96 -1.53
CA GLN A 36 0.25 7.26 -2.10
C GLN A 36 0.25 6.80 -3.56
N VAL A 37 -0.70 5.93 -3.89
CA VAL A 37 -0.94 5.49 -5.26
C VAL A 37 -2.33 5.97 -5.69
N PRO A 38 -2.51 6.31 -6.97
CA PRO A 38 -3.81 6.79 -7.47
C PRO A 38 -4.88 5.70 -7.38
N ASP A 39 -4.50 4.44 -7.57
CA ASP A 39 -5.43 3.32 -7.50
C ASP A 39 -4.70 2.02 -7.10
N ILE A 40 -5.46 1.02 -6.65
CA ILE A 40 -4.92 -0.30 -6.28
C ILE A 40 -5.21 -1.24 -7.45
N PRO A 41 -4.19 -1.87 -8.07
CA PRO A 41 -4.44 -2.77 -9.19
C PRO A 41 -5.20 -4.01 -8.70
N LEU A 42 -6.38 -4.19 -9.26
CA LEU A 42 -7.26 -5.33 -9.01
C LEU A 42 -7.38 -6.17 -10.28
N THR A 43 -7.63 -7.47 -10.12
CA THR A 43 -8.04 -8.32 -11.25
C THR A 43 -9.44 -7.97 -11.72
N LEU A 44 -9.83 -8.47 -12.90
CA LEU A 44 -11.23 -8.45 -13.39
C LEU A 44 -12.24 -9.03 -12.38
N ASN A 45 -11.78 -9.85 -11.43
CA ASN A 45 -12.58 -10.42 -10.34
C ASN A 45 -12.41 -9.69 -9.00
N PHE A 46 -11.93 -8.44 -9.01
CA PHE A 46 -11.70 -7.61 -7.81
C PHE A 46 -10.75 -8.22 -6.75
N LYS A 47 -10.01 -9.29 -7.09
CA LYS A 47 -8.95 -9.82 -6.21
C LYS A 47 -7.73 -8.89 -6.25
N LYS A 48 -7.19 -8.57 -5.07
CA LYS A 48 -5.95 -7.80 -4.90
C LYS A 48 -4.78 -8.55 -5.51
N LEU A 49 -4.03 -7.87 -6.38
CA LEU A 49 -2.86 -8.44 -7.05
C LEU A 49 -1.59 -8.25 -6.21
N GLU A 50 -1.53 -8.86 -5.03
CA GLU A 50 -0.37 -8.74 -4.14
C GLU A 50 0.90 -9.34 -4.75
N VAL A 51 0.80 -10.53 -5.35
CA VAL A 51 1.96 -11.24 -5.94
C VAL A 51 2.54 -10.52 -7.16
N PRO A 52 1.74 -10.06 -8.15
CA PRO A 52 2.27 -9.30 -9.27
C PRO A 52 2.85 -7.95 -8.87
N VAL A 53 2.20 -7.21 -7.97
CA VAL A 53 2.71 -5.92 -7.47
C VAL A 53 4.06 -6.12 -6.78
N LYS A 54 4.19 -7.17 -5.95
CA LYS A 54 5.47 -7.51 -5.32
C LYS A 54 6.56 -7.83 -6.35
N LYS A 55 6.23 -8.55 -7.43
CA LYS A 55 7.18 -8.82 -8.53
C LYS A 55 7.64 -7.53 -9.20
N ILE A 56 6.73 -6.60 -9.51
CA ILE A 56 7.05 -5.30 -10.11
C ILE A 56 7.98 -4.50 -9.18
N LEU A 57 7.64 -4.41 -7.89
CA LEU A 57 8.43 -3.68 -6.90
C LEU A 57 9.84 -4.26 -6.67
N MET A 58 10.01 -5.57 -6.89
CA MET A 58 11.32 -6.25 -6.87
C MET A 58 12.09 -6.15 -8.20
N GLY A 59 11.64 -5.35 -9.16
CA GLY A 59 12.30 -5.17 -10.47
C GLY A 59 11.90 -6.20 -11.53
N GLY A 60 10.89 -7.03 -11.27
CA GLY A 60 10.34 -7.96 -12.24
C GLY A 60 9.48 -7.25 -13.28
N ILE A 61 9.92 -7.28 -14.55
CA ILE A 61 9.11 -6.84 -15.69
C ILE A 61 7.91 -7.79 -15.83
N LEU A 62 6.69 -7.25 -15.81
CA LEU A 62 5.51 -7.99 -16.26
C LEU A 62 5.55 -8.03 -17.79
N ILE A 63 6.11 -9.11 -18.31
CA ILE A 63 5.83 -9.53 -19.69
C ILE A 63 4.34 -9.86 -19.74
N LYS A 64 3.56 -9.01 -20.40
CA LYS A 64 2.19 -9.33 -20.83
C LYS A 64 2.24 -10.65 -21.60
N GLN A 65 1.49 -11.65 -21.15
CA GLN A 65 0.98 -12.70 -22.04
C GLN A 65 -0.46 -12.35 -22.38
#